data_AF-A0A6A0BCF3-F1
#
_entry.id   AF-A0A6A0BCF3-F1
#
_cell.length_a   1.000
_cell.length_b   1.000
_cell.length_c   1.000
_cell.angle_alpha   90.00
_cell.angle_beta   90.00
_cell.angle_gamma   90.00
#
_symmetry.space_group_name_H-M   'P 1'
#
loop_
_entity.id
_entity.type
_entity.pdbx_description
1 polymer ?
#
loop_
_entity_poly.entity_id
_entity_poly.type
_entity_poly.pdbx_seq_one_letter_code
_entity_poly.pdbx_strand_id
1 'polypeptide(L)'
;MSKSNKIDPKMQEIVTRLFILQNKLQTVGNQLQDNVTMKQYMLISLLQATNEPNNLSILAQKMGSSRQNVKKVAQSLAKKEYIRFKSGKQNAIFIELTEKALACEKRTREIERLTLETLFQSFETAELSQLLTFFEKLSQGVAQVENKVKKGINK
;
A
#
# COMPACT_ATOMS: atom_id res chain seq x y z
N MET A 1 42.30 -12.09 9.04
CA MET A 1 41.33 -12.64 8.07
C MET A 1 40.06 -11.81 8.11
N SER A 2 39.91 -10.86 7.18
CA SER A 2 38.71 -10.02 7.04
C SER A 2 37.59 -10.84 6.40
N LYS A 3 36.56 -11.20 7.16
CA LYS A 3 35.33 -11.76 6.56
C LYS A 3 34.74 -10.69 5.64
N SER A 4 34.65 -11.01 4.36
CA SER A 4 34.12 -10.15 3.30
C SER A 4 32.75 -9.59 3.71
N ASN A 5 32.73 -8.30 4.06
CA ASN A 5 31.56 -7.51 4.44
C ASN A 5 30.71 -7.14 3.20
N LYS A 6 30.65 -8.03 2.20
CA LYS A 6 30.13 -7.74 0.87
C LYS A 6 28.67 -8.18 0.80
N ILE A 7 27.79 -7.22 0.54
CA ILE A 7 26.36 -7.44 0.32
C ILE A 7 26.20 -8.37 -0.90
N ASP A 8 25.32 -9.36 -0.81
CA ASP A 8 24.97 -10.19 -1.97
C ASP A 8 24.33 -9.31 -3.05
N PRO A 9 24.90 -9.23 -4.27
CA PRO A 9 24.36 -8.38 -5.34
C PRO A 9 22.91 -8.71 -5.68
N LYS A 10 22.46 -9.95 -5.47
CA LYS A 10 21.06 -10.35 -5.69
C LYS A 10 20.11 -9.63 -4.75
N MET A 11 20.51 -9.38 -3.49
CA MET A 11 19.68 -8.64 -2.53
C MET A 11 19.46 -7.20 -3.00
N GLN A 12 20.51 -6.55 -3.49
CA GLN A 12 20.43 -5.19 -4.03
C GLN A 12 19.56 -5.12 -5.28
N GLU A 13 19.72 -6.10 -6.17
CA GLU A 13 18.93 -6.19 -7.39
C GLU A 13 17.43 -6.39 -7.09
N ILE A 14 17.09 -7.30 -6.18
CA ILE A 14 15.69 -7.54 -5.77
C ILE A 14 15.04 -6.26 -5.24
N VAL A 15 15.72 -5.56 -4.30
CA VAL A 15 15.19 -4.32 -3.72
C VAL A 15 15.04 -3.23 -4.79
N THR A 16 16.02 -3.10 -5.69
CA THR A 16 15.97 -2.12 -6.79
C THR A 16 14.80 -2.39 -7.73
N ARG A 17 14.63 -3.66 -8.15
CA ARG A 17 13.51 -4.07 -9.01
C ARG A 17 12.16 -3.86 -8.34
N LEU A 18 12.05 -4.11 -7.02
CA LEU A 18 10.82 -3.87 -6.26
C LEU A 18 10.41 -2.40 -6.32
N PHE A 19 11.32 -1.46 -6.10
CA PHE A 19 11.02 -0.02 -6.19
C PHE A 19 10.65 0.40 -7.62
N ILE A 20 11.38 -0.09 -8.63
CA ILE A 20 11.07 0.22 -10.03
C ILE A 20 9.66 -0.27 -10.39
N LEU A 21 9.32 -1.52 -10.03
CA LEU A 21 8.00 -2.10 -10.28
C LEU A 21 6.90 -1.33 -9.54
N GLN A 22 7.10 -1.01 -8.26
CA GLN A 22 6.16 -0.21 -7.48
C GLN A 22 5.88 1.16 -8.11
N ASN A 23 6.91 1.83 -8.63
CA ASN A 23 6.76 3.13 -9.30
C ASN A 23 6.06 3.01 -10.66
N LYS A 24 6.37 1.97 -11.45
CA LYS A 24 5.70 1.71 -12.72
C LYS A 24 4.22 1.38 -12.52
N LEU A 25 3.90 0.49 -11.57
CA LEU A 25 2.53 0.14 -11.20
C LEU A 25 1.74 1.36 -10.74
N GLN A 26 2.35 2.23 -9.91
CA GLN A 26 1.73 3.48 -9.51
C GLN A 26 1.43 4.40 -10.71
N THR A 27 2.36 4.50 -11.65
CA THR A 27 2.26 5.39 -12.83
C THR A 27 1.17 4.90 -13.77
N VAL A 28 1.20 3.63 -14.17
CA VAL A 28 0.19 3.02 -15.05
C VAL A 28 -1.16 3.00 -14.34
N GLY A 29 -1.19 2.62 -13.06
CA GLY A 29 -2.41 2.62 -12.25
C GLY A 29 -3.11 3.98 -12.16
N ASN A 30 -2.34 5.08 -12.11
CA ASN A 30 -2.89 6.42 -12.16
C ASN A 30 -3.49 6.79 -13.52
N GLN A 31 -3.04 6.17 -14.62
CA GLN A 31 -3.58 6.40 -15.97
C GLN A 31 -4.88 5.60 -16.21
N LEU A 32 -5.07 4.49 -15.48
CA LEU A 32 -6.26 3.64 -15.58
C LEU A 32 -7.49 4.22 -14.86
N GLN A 33 -7.31 5.31 -14.10
CA GLN A 33 -8.34 5.87 -13.23
C GLN A 33 -8.52 7.36 -13.49
N ASP A 34 -9.70 7.76 -13.96
CA ASP A 34 -9.98 9.15 -14.32
C ASP A 34 -10.05 10.08 -13.09
N ASN A 35 -10.48 9.54 -11.94
CA ASN A 35 -10.88 10.35 -10.78
C ASN A 35 -10.00 10.17 -9.54
N VAL A 36 -9.28 9.05 -9.41
CA VAL A 36 -8.49 8.72 -8.22
C VAL A 36 -7.12 8.17 -8.60
N THR A 37 -6.07 8.63 -7.93
CA THR A 37 -4.73 8.02 -8.07
C THR A 37 -4.72 6.62 -7.45
N MET A 38 -3.78 5.75 -7.82
CA MET A 38 -3.65 4.42 -7.23
C MET A 38 -3.39 4.46 -5.71
N LYS A 39 -2.77 5.52 -5.15
CA LYS A 39 -2.66 5.69 -3.68
C LYS A 39 -4.00 6.03 -3.03
N GLN A 40 -4.81 6.81 -3.73
CA GLN A 40 -6.17 7.14 -3.28
C GLN A 40 -7.08 5.92 -3.37
N TYR A 41 -6.96 5.16 -4.47
CA TYR A 41 -7.65 3.89 -4.63
C TYR A 41 -7.28 2.91 -3.50
N MET A 42 -5.98 2.70 -3.24
CA MET A 42 -5.52 1.84 -2.14
C MET A 42 -6.12 2.25 -0.79
N LEU A 43 -6.22 3.56 -0.51
CA LEU A 43 -6.87 4.03 0.72
C LEU A 43 -8.37 3.72 0.74
N ILE A 44 -9.08 3.89 -0.38
CA ILE A 44 -10.50 3.51 -0.51
C ILE A 44 -10.66 2.00 -0.29
N SER A 45 -9.87 1.16 -0.97
CA SER A 45 -9.96 -0.30 -0.86
C SER A 45 -9.68 -0.79 0.56
N LEU A 46 -8.69 -0.18 1.26
CA LEU A 46 -8.44 -0.48 2.67
C LEU A 46 -9.62 -0.13 3.57
N LEU A 47 -10.27 1.01 3.32
CA LEU A 47 -11.46 1.41 4.08
C LEU A 47 -12.66 0.51 3.78
N GLN A 48 -12.79 0.01 2.54
CA GLN A 48 -13.83 -0.95 2.15
C GLN A 48 -13.62 -2.33 2.77
N ALA A 49 -12.37 -2.78 2.86
CA ALA A 49 -12.01 -4.09 3.39
C ALA A 49 -12.14 -4.19 4.93
N THR A 50 -12.44 -3.09 5.62
CA THR A 50 -12.45 -3.05 7.09
C THR A 50 -13.75 -2.46 7.60
N ASN A 51 -14.39 -3.15 8.55
CA ASN A 51 -15.56 -2.62 9.26
C ASN A 51 -15.18 -1.82 10.52
N GLU A 52 -13.89 -1.66 10.79
CA GLU A 52 -13.38 -0.97 11.99
C GLU A 52 -13.20 0.54 11.78
N PRO A 53 -13.34 1.37 12.82
CA PRO A 53 -13.01 2.79 12.76
C PRO A 53 -11.53 3.00 12.41
N ASN A 54 -11.27 3.53 11.22
CA ASN A 54 -9.91 3.77 10.75
C ASN A 54 -9.45 5.18 11.12
N ASN A 55 -8.39 5.26 11.92
CA ASN A 55 -7.66 6.53 12.13
C ASN A 55 -6.41 6.59 11.23
N LEU A 56 -5.86 7.79 11.09
CA LEU A 56 -4.68 8.03 10.23
C LEU A 56 -3.47 7.17 10.58
N SER A 57 -3.30 6.77 11.85
CA SER A 57 -2.15 5.98 12.29
C SER A 57 -2.28 4.51 11.84
N ILE A 58 -3.48 3.93 11.98
CA ILE A 58 -3.77 2.56 11.52
C ILE A 58 -3.62 2.49 10.00
N LEU A 59 -4.17 3.48 9.28
CA LEU A 59 -4.08 3.53 7.83
C LEU A 59 -2.64 3.73 7.34
N ALA A 60 -1.84 4.53 8.05
CA ALA A 60 -0.41 4.68 7.77
C ALA A 60 0.35 3.35 7.86
N GLN A 61 0.09 2.57 8.91
CA GLN A 61 0.65 1.25 9.08
C GLN A 61 0.21 0.30 7.96
N LYS A 62 -1.10 0.22 7.66
CA LYS A 62 -1.65 -0.66 6.61
C LYS A 62 -1.16 -0.28 5.20
N MET A 63 -0.95 1.01 4.94
CA MET A 63 -0.42 1.50 3.66
C MET A 63 1.11 1.43 3.57
N GLY A 64 1.82 1.04 4.63
CA GLY A 64 3.28 1.07 4.68
C GLY A 64 3.86 2.47 4.42
N SER A 65 3.20 3.53 4.89
CA SER A 65 3.59 4.91 4.64
C SER A 65 3.51 5.79 5.89
N SER A 66 4.05 7.01 5.82
CA SER A 66 3.97 7.94 6.95
C SER A 66 2.55 8.44 7.18
N ARG A 67 2.23 8.80 8.42
CA ARG A 67 0.95 9.42 8.80
C ARG A 67 0.68 10.70 7.99
N GLN A 68 1.73 11.49 7.71
CA GLN A 68 1.64 12.69 6.89
C GLN A 68 1.29 12.37 5.43
N ASN A 69 1.87 11.31 4.85
CA ASN A 69 1.53 10.88 3.49
C ASN A 69 0.07 10.45 3.41
N VAL A 70 -0.38 9.60 4.34
CA VAL A 70 -1.78 9.16 4.38
C VAL A 70 -2.73 10.34 4.62
N LYS A 71 -2.37 11.30 5.49
CA LYS A 71 -3.16 12.52 5.70
C LYS A 71 -3.34 13.31 4.41
N LYS A 72 -2.29 13.49 3.61
CA LYS A 72 -2.36 14.18 2.31
C LYS A 72 -3.28 13.44 1.33
N VAL A 73 -3.16 12.11 1.25
CA VAL A 73 -4.03 11.27 0.42
C VAL A 73 -5.49 11.40 0.85
N ALA A 74 -5.77 11.28 2.15
CA ALA A 74 -7.09 11.43 2.74
C ALA A 74 -7.69 12.82 2.47
N GLN A 75 -6.93 13.90 2.72
CA GLN A 75 -7.39 15.26 2.44
C GLN A 75 -7.75 15.47 0.96
N SER A 76 -6.97 14.88 0.05
CA SER A 76 -7.27 14.96 -1.38
C SER A 76 -8.55 14.18 -1.74
N LEU A 77 -8.79 13.03 -1.12
CA LEU A 77 -10.04 12.28 -1.28
C LEU A 77 -11.25 13.00 -0.66
N ALA A 78 -11.07 13.67 0.47
CA ALA A 78 -12.12 14.45 1.11
C ALA A 78 -12.56 15.64 0.24
N LYS A 79 -11.60 16.34 -0.40
CA LYS A 79 -11.89 17.40 -1.39
C LYS A 79 -12.67 16.88 -2.60
N LYS A 80 -12.47 15.62 -2.97
CA LYS A 80 -13.21 14.93 -4.03
C LYS A 80 -14.49 14.25 -3.53
N GLU A 81 -14.82 14.40 -2.25
CA GLU A 81 -16.00 13.85 -1.58
C GLU A 81 -16.07 12.32 -1.56
N TYR A 82 -14.95 11.62 -1.71
CA TYR A 82 -14.89 10.15 -1.57
C TYR A 82 -14.80 9.70 -0.11
N ILE A 83 -14.31 10.56 0.77
CA ILE A 83 -14.25 10.29 2.21
C ILE A 83 -14.74 11.49 3.01
N ARG A 84 -15.07 11.26 4.27
CA ARG A 84 -15.26 12.31 5.28
C ARG A 84 -14.43 12.02 6.52
N PHE A 85 -14.00 13.09 7.19
CA PHE A 85 -13.40 12.99 8.51
C PHE A 85 -14.49 13.05 9.57
N LYS A 86 -14.41 12.18 10.57
CA LYS A 86 -15.35 12.12 11.69
C LYS A 86 -14.60 12.27 13.00
N SER A 87 -15.01 13.24 13.81
CA SER A 87 -14.48 13.43 15.16
C SER A 87 -14.99 12.34 16.09
N GLY A 88 -14.09 11.76 16.86
CA GLY A 88 -14.38 10.81 17.93
C GLY A 88 -14.17 11.39 19.32
N LYS A 89 -14.26 10.52 20.34
CA LYS A 89 -13.87 10.88 21.71
C LYS A 89 -12.37 11.18 21.78
N GLN A 90 -11.97 12.04 22.74
CA GLN A 90 -10.55 12.35 23.02
C GLN A 90 -9.76 12.87 21.81
N ASN A 91 -10.36 13.75 20.98
CA ASN A 91 -9.74 14.31 19.77
C ASN A 91 -9.34 13.27 18.71
N ALA A 92 -9.90 12.05 18.76
CA ALA A 92 -9.70 11.07 17.71
C ALA A 92 -10.31 11.57 16.39
N ILE A 93 -9.63 11.31 15.28
CA ILE A 93 -10.13 11.59 13.93
C ILE A 93 -10.19 10.28 13.17
N PHE A 94 -11.39 9.92 12.75
CA PHE A 94 -11.68 8.76 11.93
C PHE A 94 -11.95 9.16 10.48
N ILE A 95 -11.77 8.20 9.58
CA ILE A 95 -12.06 8.34 8.16
C ILE A 95 -13.16 7.35 7.79
N GLU A 96 -14.20 7.84 7.13
CA GLU A 96 -15.30 7.03 6.60
C GLU A 96 -15.47 7.27 5.10
N LEU A 97 -15.87 6.23 4.37
CA LEU A 97 -16.28 6.34 2.97
C LEU A 97 -17.62 7.06 2.85
N THR A 98 -17.78 7.84 1.80
CA THR A 98 -19.06 8.43 1.42
C THR A 98 -19.82 7.49 0.47
N GLU A 99 -21.11 7.77 0.27
CA GLU A 99 -21.91 7.07 -0.75
C GLU A 99 -21.31 7.21 -2.15
N LYS A 100 -20.69 8.35 -2.47
CA LYS A 100 -19.98 8.59 -3.73
C LYS A 100 -18.84 7.58 -3.96
N ALA A 101 -18.09 7.25 -2.91
CA ALA A 101 -17.03 6.25 -3.02
C ALA A 101 -17.58 4.84 -3.24
N LEU A 102 -18.68 4.50 -2.57
CA LEU A 102 -19.36 3.22 -2.74
C LEU A 102 -19.99 3.09 -4.15
N ALA A 103 -20.50 4.19 -4.72
CA ALA A 103 -21.06 4.20 -6.07
C ALA A 103 -20.00 4.06 -7.19
N CYS A 104 -18.76 4.48 -6.94
CA CYS A 104 -17.66 4.44 -7.91
C CYS A 104 -17.07 3.02 -8.11
N GLU A 105 -17.62 2.02 -7.44
CA GLU A 105 -16.98 0.73 -7.20
C GLU A 105 -17.13 -0.26 -8.38
N LYS A 106 -18.21 -0.19 -9.18
CA LYS A 106 -18.44 -1.14 -10.29
C LYS A 106 -17.43 -0.97 -11.44
N ARG A 107 -17.21 0.25 -11.94
CA ARG A 107 -16.24 0.52 -13.02
C ARG A 107 -14.81 0.23 -12.57
N THR A 108 -14.52 0.53 -11.30
CA THR A 108 -13.19 0.36 -10.72
C THR A 108 -12.81 -1.12 -10.56
N ARG A 109 -13.77 -1.97 -10.17
CA ARG A 109 -13.56 -3.42 -10.04
C ARG A 109 -13.19 -4.11 -11.35
N GLU A 110 -13.81 -3.76 -12.47
CA GLU A 110 -13.52 -4.41 -13.74
C GLU A 110 -12.13 -4.02 -14.28
N ILE A 111 -11.77 -2.73 -14.15
CA ILE A 111 -10.42 -2.25 -14.47
C ILE A 111 -9.39 -2.94 -13.59
N GLU A 112 -9.65 -3.08 -12.29
CA GLU A 112 -8.78 -3.81 -11.36
C GLU A 112 -8.61 -5.28 -11.77
N ARG A 113 -9.72 -5.99 -12.04
CA ARG A 113 -9.69 -7.39 -12.48
C ARG A 113 -8.84 -7.57 -13.73
N LEU A 114 -9.12 -6.81 -14.80
CA LEU A 114 -8.37 -6.88 -16.05
C LEU A 114 -6.89 -6.54 -15.86
N THR A 115 -6.59 -5.57 -15.00
CA THR A 115 -5.20 -5.19 -14.68
C THR A 115 -4.48 -6.34 -13.99
N LEU A 116 -5.09 -6.95 -12.97
CA LEU A 116 -4.49 -8.09 -12.25
C LEU A 116 -4.31 -9.29 -13.16
N GLU A 117 -5.32 -9.64 -13.96
CA GLU A 117 -5.22 -10.72 -14.94
C GLU A 117 -4.08 -10.48 -15.93
N THR A 118 -3.94 -9.25 -16.44
CA THR A 118 -2.85 -8.90 -17.35
C THR A 118 -1.48 -8.98 -16.68
N LEU A 119 -1.35 -8.49 -15.44
CA LEU A 119 -0.09 -8.52 -14.70
C LEU A 119 0.38 -9.94 -14.40
N PHE A 120 -0.56 -10.86 -14.17
CA PHE A 120 -0.28 -12.22 -13.74
C PHE A 120 -0.58 -13.29 -14.79
N GLN A 121 -0.90 -12.90 -16.04
CA GLN A 121 -1.30 -13.83 -17.12
C GLN A 121 -0.28 -14.94 -17.42
N SER A 122 1.00 -14.70 -17.12
CA SER A 122 2.09 -15.65 -17.37
C SER A 122 2.51 -16.44 -16.13
N PHE A 123 1.81 -16.27 -15.01
CA PHE A 123 2.13 -16.97 -13.76
C PHE A 123 1.23 -18.20 -13.60
N GLU A 124 1.85 -19.30 -13.16
CA GLU A 124 1.11 -20.45 -12.67
C GLU A 124 0.64 -20.24 -11.21
N THR A 125 -0.41 -20.94 -10.80
CA THR A 125 -0.94 -20.88 -9.42
C THR A 125 0.12 -21.22 -8.37
N ALA A 126 1.02 -22.15 -8.68
CA ALA A 126 2.14 -22.52 -7.80
C ALA A 126 3.15 -21.36 -7.67
N GLU A 127 3.45 -20.66 -8.76
CA GLU A 127 4.36 -19.50 -8.76
C GLU A 127 3.77 -18.32 -7.98
N LEU A 128 2.47 -18.08 -8.10
CA LEU A 128 1.76 -17.07 -7.29
C LEU A 128 1.86 -17.40 -5.80
N SER A 129 1.63 -18.65 -5.43
CA SER A 129 1.73 -19.12 -4.04
C SER A 129 3.16 -18.97 -3.50
N GLN A 130 4.15 -19.27 -4.34
CA GLN A 130 5.56 -19.13 -4.01
C GLN A 130 5.98 -17.66 -3.86
N LEU A 131 5.49 -16.79 -4.73
CA LEU A 131 5.73 -15.36 -4.70
C LEU A 131 5.15 -14.73 -3.42
N LEU A 132 3.92 -15.11 -3.04
CA LEU A 132 3.33 -14.70 -1.76
C LEU A 132 4.19 -15.13 -0.57
N THR A 133 4.71 -16.35 -0.59
CA THR A 133 5.62 -16.86 0.45
C THR A 133 6.92 -16.03 0.52
N PHE A 134 7.46 -15.60 -0.62
CA PHE A 134 8.65 -14.74 -0.65
C PHE A 134 8.36 -13.32 -0.17
N PHE A 135 7.20 -12.75 -0.51
CA PHE A 135 6.77 -11.46 0.02
C PHE A 135 6.59 -11.48 1.54
N GLU A 136 6.04 -12.56 2.10
CA GLU A 136 5.91 -12.72 3.55
C GLU A 136 7.28 -12.75 4.24
N LYS A 137 8.26 -13.49 3.68
CA LYS A 137 9.64 -13.49 4.19
C LYS A 137 10.28 -12.10 4.13
N LEU A 138 10.08 -11.37 3.04
CA LEU A 138 10.56 -9.99 2.90
C LEU A 138 9.89 -9.05 3.92
N SER A 139 8.58 -9.19 4.13
CA SER A 139 7.80 -8.44 5.11
C SER A 139 8.33 -8.61 6.54
N GLN A 140 8.62 -9.86 6.94
CA GLN A 140 9.26 -10.16 8.22
C GLN A 140 10.63 -9.48 8.34
N GLY A 141 11.43 -9.50 7.27
CA GLY A 141 12.71 -8.79 7.21
C GLY A 141 12.57 -7.28 7.42
N VAL A 142 11.58 -6.66 6.78
CA VAL A 142 11.26 -5.22 6.95
C VAL A 142 10.90 -4.93 8.40
N ALA A 143 10.04 -5.73 9.04
CA ALA A 143 9.67 -5.55 10.44
C ALA A 143 10.90 -5.61 11.38
N GLN A 144 11.88 -6.48 11.08
CA GLN A 144 13.15 -6.50 11.83
C GLN A 144 13.97 -5.22 11.63
N VAL A 145 14.04 -4.68 10.41
CA VAL A 145 14.71 -3.41 10.13
C VAL A 145 14.03 -2.26 10.88
N GLU A 146 12.70 -2.19 10.88
CA GLU A 146 11.95 -1.17 11.63
C GLU A 146 12.24 -1.24 13.13
N ASN A 147 12.31 -2.45 13.70
CA ASN A 147 12.68 -2.65 15.10
C ASN A 147 14.11 -2.18 15.41
N LYS A 148 15.06 -2.42 14.50
CA LYS A 148 16.43 -1.91 14.62
C LYS A 148 16.49 -0.39 14.52
N VAL A 149 15.73 0.22 13.60
CA VAL A 149 15.62 1.68 13.47
C VAL A 149 15.10 2.30 14.77
N LYS A 150 14.05 1.73 15.36
CA LYS A 150 13.48 2.20 16.64
C LYS A 150 14.44 2.07 17.82
N LYS A 151 15.29 1.05 17.84
CA LYS A 151 16.28 0.80 18.90
C LYS A 151 17.62 1.55 18.70
N GLY A 152 17.80 2.19 17.54
CA GLY A 152 19.07 2.76 17.09
C GLY A 152 19.93 1.68 16.43
N ILE A 153 20.23 1.86 15.14
CA ILE A 153 20.86 0.83 14.28
C ILE A 153 22.25 0.37 14.77
N ASN A 154 22.86 1.11 15.71
CA ASN A 154 24.22 0.90 16.23
C ASN A 154 24.31 0.61 17.74
N LYS A 155 23.24 0.15 18.40
CA LYS A 155 23.30 -0.38 19.78
C LYS A 155 23.16 -1.89 19.81
#